data_AF-A0A179V7S4-F1
#
_entry.id   AF-A0A179V7S4-F1
#
_cell.length_a   1.000
_cell.length_b   1.000
_cell.length_c   1.000
_cell.angle_alpha   90.00
_cell.angle_beta   90.00
_cell.angle_gamma   90.00
#
_symmetry.space_group_name_H-M   'P 1'
#
loop_
_entity.id
_entity.type
_entity.pdbx_description
1 polymer ?
#
loop_
_entity_poly.entity_id
_entity_poly.type
_entity_poly.pdbx_seq_one_letter_code
_entity_poly.pdbx_strand_id
1 'polypeptide(L)'
;MSLDNLKQSAANGSLVLHLEDGAIDSIMAACDDYVRALDDLRRDARDLADYPLGFAETQLPSGDTLARAFQKKASGSPTSADNAFQSHIDQVEEMKTLFAALRKGYKATEANNASSFGQPGR
;
A
#
# COMPACT_ATOMS: atom_id res chain seq x y z
N MET A 1 -10.89 16.12 -4.90
CA MET A 1 -11.22 14.97 -5.78
C MET A 1 -11.14 13.71 -4.94
N SER A 2 -12.17 12.85 -4.90
CA SER A 2 -12.09 11.57 -4.18
C SER A 2 -11.23 10.56 -4.96
N LEU A 3 -10.60 9.61 -4.26
CA LEU A 3 -9.92 8.46 -4.87
C LEU A 3 -10.88 7.69 -5.79
N ASP A 4 -12.15 7.58 -5.42
CA ASP A 4 -13.16 6.91 -6.25
C ASP A 4 -13.36 7.61 -7.58
N ASN A 5 -13.32 8.95 -7.59
CA ASN A 5 -13.41 9.73 -8.81
C ASN A 5 -12.18 9.50 -9.69
N LEU A 6 -10.99 9.38 -9.09
CA LEU A 6 -9.76 9.07 -9.82
C LEU A 6 -9.79 7.66 -10.43
N LYS A 7 -10.27 6.66 -9.68
CA LYS A 7 -10.45 5.29 -10.18
C LYS A 7 -11.47 5.25 -11.33
N GLN A 8 -12.57 5.98 -11.20
CA GLN A 8 -13.59 6.06 -12.26
C GLN A 8 -13.05 6.74 -13.53
N SER A 9 -12.33 7.86 -13.38
CA SER A 9 -11.69 8.56 -14.49
C SER A 9 -10.57 7.74 -15.14
N ALA A 10 -9.84 6.94 -14.37
CA ALA A 10 -8.87 5.99 -14.92
C ALA A 10 -9.55 4.88 -15.73
N ALA A 11 -10.61 4.29 -15.18
CA ALA A 11 -11.33 3.18 -15.81
C ALA A 11 -12.02 3.57 -17.12
N ASN A 12 -12.51 4.81 -17.23
CA ASN A 12 -13.14 5.32 -18.45
C ASN A 12 -12.17 6.02 -19.41
N GLY A 13 -10.86 6.01 -19.13
CA GLY A 13 -9.81 6.57 -19.98
C GLY A 13 -9.75 8.10 -20.03
N SER A 14 -10.52 8.80 -19.18
CA SER A 14 -10.49 10.28 -19.09
C SER A 14 -9.34 10.82 -18.23
N LEU A 15 -8.69 9.96 -17.46
CA LEU A 15 -7.46 10.29 -16.74
C LEU A 15 -6.24 9.85 -17.56
N VAL A 16 -5.46 10.84 -18.03
CA VAL A 16 -4.24 10.64 -18.82
C VAL A 16 -3.02 10.97 -17.96
N LEU A 17 -2.16 9.98 -17.75
CA LEU A 17 -0.84 10.07 -17.14
C LEU A 17 0.25 9.82 -18.19
N HIS A 18 1.01 10.85 -18.52
CA HIS A 18 2.19 10.70 -19.37
C HIS A 18 3.30 10.01 -18.58
N LEU A 19 3.47 8.73 -18.85
CA LEU A 19 4.47 7.87 -18.23
C LEU A 19 5.32 7.23 -19.32
N GLU A 20 6.60 7.02 -19.03
CA GLU A 20 7.48 6.25 -19.90
C GLU A 20 6.99 4.80 -20.04
N ASP A 21 7.34 4.15 -21.14
CA ASP A 21 6.98 2.76 -21.36
C ASP A 21 7.45 1.86 -20.20
N GLY A 22 6.55 1.05 -19.68
CA GLY A 22 6.83 0.18 -18.53
C GLY A 22 6.85 0.87 -17.17
N ALA A 23 6.75 2.20 -17.07
CA ALA A 23 6.77 2.89 -15.79
C ALA A 23 5.60 2.49 -14.87
N ILE A 24 4.41 2.18 -15.42
CA ILE A 24 3.30 1.65 -14.62
C ILE A 24 3.66 0.28 -14.01
N ASP A 25 4.34 -0.58 -14.76
CA ASP A 25 4.80 -1.88 -14.26
C ASP A 25 5.85 -1.72 -13.16
N SER A 26 6.78 -0.78 -13.31
CA SER A 26 7.76 -0.43 -12.28
C SER A 26 7.10 0.13 -11.02
N ILE A 27 6.10 1.00 -11.16
CA ILE A 27 5.35 1.55 -10.02
C ILE A 27 4.60 0.43 -9.29
N MET A 28 3.92 -0.46 -10.03
CA MET A 28 3.22 -1.60 -9.43
C MET A 28 4.19 -2.53 -8.67
N ALA A 29 5.37 -2.82 -9.23
CA ALA A 29 6.40 -3.61 -8.56
C ALA A 29 6.92 -2.91 -7.30
N ALA A 30 7.16 -1.60 -7.34
CA ALA A 30 7.57 -0.82 -6.18
C ALA A 30 6.49 -0.82 -5.08
N CYS A 31 5.21 -0.78 -5.44
CA CYS A 31 4.12 -0.94 -4.47
C CYS A 31 4.19 -2.32 -3.79
N ASP A 32 4.41 -3.39 -4.56
CA ASP A 32 4.52 -4.75 -4.01
C ASP A 32 5.71 -4.90 -3.07
N ASP A 33 6.87 -4.38 -3.44
CA ASP A 33 8.07 -4.42 -2.60
C ASP A 33 7.87 -3.63 -1.31
N TYR A 34 7.23 -2.47 -1.39
CA TYR A 34 6.96 -1.64 -0.22
C TYR A 34 5.91 -2.26 0.71
N VAL A 35 4.85 -2.88 0.18
CA VAL A 35 3.88 -3.64 0.98
C VAL A 35 4.55 -4.79 1.73
N ARG A 36 5.47 -5.53 1.08
CA ARG A 36 6.22 -6.60 1.75
C ARG A 36 7.05 -6.05 2.91
N ALA A 37 7.80 -4.97 2.70
CA ALA A 37 8.59 -4.35 3.76
C ALA A 37 7.72 -3.85 4.94
N LEU A 38 6.53 -3.30 4.65
CA LEU A 38 5.58 -2.91 5.69
C LEU A 38 4.99 -4.10 6.44
N ASP A 39 4.72 -5.23 5.77
CA ASP A 39 4.23 -6.44 6.44
C ASP A 39 5.30 -7.06 7.34
N ASP A 40 6.57 -7.02 6.93
CA ASP A 40 7.69 -7.44 7.77
C ASP A 40 7.78 -6.58 9.04
N LEU A 41 7.76 -5.25 8.91
CA LEU A 41 7.75 -4.33 10.06
C LEU A 41 6.53 -4.51 10.97
N ARG A 42 5.37 -4.84 10.38
CA ARG A 42 4.14 -5.12 11.13
C ARG A 42 4.25 -6.42 11.93
N ARG A 43 4.93 -7.44 11.40
CA ARG A 43 5.23 -8.68 12.14
C ARG A 43 6.19 -8.41 13.28
N ASP A 44 7.28 -7.69 13.02
CA ASP A 44 8.24 -7.29 14.06
C ASP A 44 7.55 -6.51 15.20
N ALA A 45 6.62 -5.61 14.87
CA ALA A 45 5.85 -4.86 15.86
C ALA A 45 4.94 -5.77 16.71
N ARG A 46 4.39 -6.83 16.13
CA ARG A 46 3.59 -7.82 16.88
C ARG A 46 4.46 -8.68 17.77
N ASP A 47 5.59 -9.14 17.26
CA ASP A 47 6.54 -9.93 18.05
C ASP A 47 7.06 -9.13 19.25
N LEU A 48 7.31 -7.83 19.07
CA LEU A 48 7.72 -6.93 20.16
C LEU A 48 6.63 -6.72 21.21
N ALA A 49 5.36 -6.85 20.85
CA ALA A 49 4.25 -6.68 21.78
C ALA A 49 4.17 -7.80 22.82
N ASP A 50 4.71 -8.97 22.49
CA ASP A 50 4.78 -10.14 23.38
C ASP A 50 6.20 -10.39 23.91
N TYR A 51 7.16 -9.54 23.55
CA TYR A 51 8.55 -9.71 23.95
C TYR A 51 8.77 -9.34 25.43
N PRO A 52 9.31 -10.26 26.26
CA PRO A 52 9.62 -9.97 27.65
C PRO A 52 10.90 -9.13 27.79
N LEU A 53 10.86 -8.06 28.59
CA LEU A 53 12.05 -7.25 28.90
C LEU A 53 12.98 -7.90 29.95
N GLY A 54 12.63 -9.10 30.41
CA GLY A 54 13.47 -9.93 31.26
C GLY A 54 13.43 -9.54 32.73
N PHE A 55 14.58 -9.62 33.41
CA PHE A 55 14.66 -9.51 34.87
C PHE A 55 14.02 -8.23 35.44
N ALA A 56 14.19 -7.09 34.77
CA ALA A 56 13.63 -5.81 35.22
C ALA A 56 12.10 -5.79 35.25
N GLU A 57 11.44 -6.47 34.29
CA GLU A 57 9.97 -6.56 34.23
C GLU A 57 9.39 -7.32 35.42
N THR A 58 10.07 -8.36 35.88
CA THR A 58 9.58 -9.22 36.97
C THR A 58 9.96 -8.75 38.37
N GLN A 59 11.04 -7.96 38.50
CA GLN A 59 11.62 -7.59 39.80
C GLN A 59 11.47 -6.11 40.15
N LEU A 60 11.21 -5.25 39.16
CA LEU A 60 11.09 -3.81 39.35
C LEU A 60 9.74 -3.31 38.82
N PRO A 61 8.89 -2.67 39.65
CA PRO A 61 7.63 -2.09 39.19
C PRO A 61 7.79 -1.07 38.03
N SER A 62 8.92 -0.35 38.00
CA SER A 62 9.26 0.54 36.89
C SER A 62 9.59 -0.23 35.60
N GLY A 63 10.17 -1.42 35.72
CA GLY A 63 10.44 -2.31 34.58
C GLY A 63 9.15 -2.87 33.98
N ASP A 64 8.20 -3.33 34.80
CA ASP A 64 6.87 -3.75 34.35
C ASP A 64 6.13 -2.59 33.64
N THR A 65 6.17 -1.40 34.24
CA THR A 65 5.54 -0.21 33.64
C THR A 65 6.15 0.13 32.28
N LEU A 66 7.48 0.04 32.16
CA LEU A 66 8.18 0.31 30.92
C LEU A 66 7.86 -0.75 29.85
N ALA A 67 7.86 -2.04 30.22
CA ALA A 67 7.49 -3.14 29.34
C ALA A 67 6.11 -2.93 28.74
N ARG A 68 5.10 -2.69 29.57
CA ARG A 68 3.72 -2.43 29.13
C ARG A 68 3.63 -1.22 28.19
N ALA A 69 4.40 -0.16 28.46
CA ALA A 69 4.41 1.03 27.61
C ALA A 69 4.97 0.75 26.22
N PHE A 70 6.06 -0.02 26.11
CA PHE A 70 6.63 -0.42 24.82
C PHE A 70 5.74 -1.42 24.08
N GLN A 71 5.23 -2.43 24.78
CA GLN A 71 4.34 -3.44 24.19
C GLN A 71 3.08 -2.78 23.59
N LYS A 72 2.48 -1.82 24.31
CA LYS A 72 1.32 -1.04 23.81
C LYS A 72 1.65 -0.12 22.63
N LYS A 73 2.87 0.40 22.56
CA LYS A 73 3.36 1.16 21.39
C LYS A 73 3.60 0.23 20.20
N ALA A 74 3.98 -1.00 20.44
CA ALA A 74 4.25 -1.99 19.41
C ALA A 74 2.96 -2.52 18.77
N SER A 75 1.99 -2.96 19.58
CA SER A 75 0.71 -3.50 19.10
C SER A 75 -0.48 -3.24 20.02
N GLY A 76 -1.69 -3.48 19.51
CA GLY A 76 -2.92 -3.56 20.31
C GLY A 76 -3.57 -2.22 20.67
N SER A 77 -3.11 -1.10 20.10
CA SER A 77 -3.77 0.20 20.27
C SER A 77 -4.00 0.90 18.94
N PRO A 78 -4.99 1.79 18.78
CA PRO A 78 -5.24 2.45 17.49
C PRO A 78 -4.04 3.25 16.93
N THR A 79 -3.08 3.59 17.79
CA THR A 79 -1.86 4.33 17.44
C THR A 79 -0.58 3.51 17.61
N SER A 80 -0.69 2.18 17.72
CA SER A 80 0.47 1.29 17.74
C SER A 80 1.14 1.20 16.38
N ALA A 81 2.41 0.77 16.38
CA ALA A 81 3.21 0.60 15.18
C ALA A 81 2.55 -0.39 14.19
N ASP A 82 2.04 -1.53 14.66
CA ASP A 82 1.38 -2.52 13.79
C ASP A 82 0.17 -1.94 13.03
N ASN A 83 -0.64 -1.11 13.68
CA ASN A 83 -1.79 -0.44 13.08
C ASN A 83 -1.38 0.70 12.15
N ALA A 84 -0.30 1.43 12.48
CA ALA A 84 0.26 2.44 11.58
C ALA A 84 0.79 1.79 10.28
N PHE A 85 1.51 0.67 10.38
CA PHE A 85 1.97 -0.07 9.21
C PHE A 85 0.81 -0.64 8.40
N GLN A 86 -0.24 -1.18 9.04
CA GLN A 86 -1.45 -1.62 8.33
C GLN A 86 -2.11 -0.46 7.57
N SER A 87 -2.26 0.70 8.20
CA SER A 87 -2.83 1.87 7.53
C SER A 87 -2.03 2.30 6.30
N HIS A 88 -0.70 2.18 6.34
CA HIS A 88 0.14 2.44 5.18
C HIS A 88 0.03 1.35 4.11
N ILE A 89 -0.08 0.08 4.48
CA ILE A 89 -0.36 -1.01 3.54
C ILE A 89 -1.66 -0.72 2.77
N ASP A 90 -2.72 -0.35 3.49
CA ASP A 90 -4.03 -0.05 2.87
C ASP A 90 -3.92 1.08 1.85
N GLN A 91 -3.20 2.17 2.17
CA GLN A 91 -2.97 3.29 1.26
C GLN A 91 -2.16 2.90 0.01
N VAL A 92 -1.15 2.03 0.16
CA VAL A 92 -0.30 1.58 -0.95
C VAL A 92 -1.09 0.64 -1.88
N GLU A 93 -1.91 -0.24 -1.33
CA GLU A 93 -2.79 -1.12 -2.12
C GLU A 93 -3.88 -0.32 -2.87
N GLU A 94 -4.41 0.75 -2.26
CA GLU A 94 -5.29 1.70 -2.92
C GLU A 94 -4.61 2.39 -4.12
N MET A 95 -3.38 2.84 -3.93
CA MET A 95 -2.57 3.45 -4.98
C MET A 95 -2.27 2.46 -6.12
N LYS A 96 -1.86 1.23 -5.79
CA LYS A 96 -1.62 0.16 -6.76
C LYS A 96 -2.88 -0.17 -7.58
N THR A 97 -4.04 -0.19 -6.93
CA THR A 97 -5.33 -0.39 -7.60
C THR A 97 -5.62 0.72 -8.63
N LEU A 98 -5.30 1.97 -8.30
CA LEU A 98 -5.45 3.09 -9.24
C LEU A 98 -4.53 2.92 -10.46
N PHE A 99 -3.26 2.56 -10.26
CA PHE A 99 -2.32 2.32 -11.36
C PHE A 99 -2.73 1.14 -12.23
N ALA A 100 -3.27 0.07 -11.65
CA ALA A 100 -3.82 -1.05 -12.41
C ALA A 100 -5.02 -0.61 -13.27
N ALA A 101 -5.92 0.23 -12.74
CA ALA A 101 -7.05 0.78 -13.49
C ALA A 101 -6.59 1.66 -14.67
N LEU A 102 -5.58 2.51 -14.44
CA LEU A 102 -4.96 3.34 -15.48
C LEU A 102 -4.38 2.48 -16.61
N ARG A 103 -3.59 1.46 -16.27
CA ARG A 103 -3.02 0.53 -17.26
C ARG A 103 -4.09 -0.11 -18.14
N LYS A 104 -5.22 -0.51 -17.55
CA LYS A 104 -6.35 -1.09 -18.27
C LYS A 104 -7.02 -0.08 -19.20
N GLY A 105 -7.25 1.13 -18.72
CA GLY A 105 -7.81 2.23 -19.52
C GLY A 105 -6.95 2.54 -20.74
N TYR A 106 -5.64 2.67 -20.55
CA TYR A 106 -4.68 2.90 -21.64
C TYR A 106 -4.72 1.81 -22.71
N LYS A 107 -4.62 0.53 -22.31
CA LYS A 107 -4.66 -0.59 -23.27
C LYS A 107 -5.98 -0.65 -24.04
N ALA A 108 -7.10 -0.31 -23.40
CA ALA A 108 -8.40 -0.28 -24.06
C ALA A 108 -8.49 0.87 -25.10
N THR A 109 -8.03 2.06 -24.75
CA THR A 109 -7.99 3.21 -25.66
C THR A 109 -7.08 2.96 -26.86
N GLU A 110 -5.88 2.40 -26.64
CA GLU A 110 -4.96 2.03 -27.73
C GLU A 110 -5.57 0.97 -28.66
N ALA A 111 -6.19 -0.08 -28.12
CA ALA A 111 -6.85 -1.11 -28.94
C ALA A 111 -8.03 -0.55 -29.77
N ASN A 112 -8.81 0.37 -29.19
CA ASN A 112 -9.91 1.04 -29.88
C ASN A 112 -9.41 1.98 -30.98
N ASN A 113 -8.32 2.71 -30.74
CA ASN A 113 -7.71 3.57 -31.75
C ASN A 113 -7.11 2.72 -32.89
N ALA A 114 -6.33 1.69 -32.57
CA ALA A 114 -5.73 0.79 -33.57
C ALA A 114 -6.78 0.09 -34.45
N SER A 115 -7.92 -0.30 -33.90
CA SER A 115 -9.02 -0.89 -34.67
C SER A 115 -9.77 0.14 -35.53
N SER A 116 -9.94 1.38 -35.06
CA SER A 116 -10.56 2.48 -35.81
C SER A 116 -9.70 2.95 -36.99
N PHE A 117 -8.38 3.05 -36.81
CA PHE A 117 -7.44 3.40 -37.88
C PHE A 117 -7.07 2.22 -38.79
N GLY A 118 -7.31 0.99 -38.34
CA GLY A 118 -7.07 -0.25 -39.08
C GLY A 118 -8.16 -0.65 -40.07
N GLN A 119 -9.25 0.13 -40.21
CA GLN A 119 -10.20 -0.01 -41.30
C GLN A 119 -9.80 0.92 -42.46
N PRO A 120 -9.16 0.41 -43.53
CA PRO A 120 -8.98 1.20 -44.74
C PRO A 120 -10.37 1.47 -45.32
N GLY A 121 -10.67 2.75 -45.57
CA GLY A 121 -11.85 3.15 -46.32
C GLY A 121 -11.95 2.34 -47.63
N ARG A 122 -13.13 1.77 -47.87
CA ARG A 122 -13.51 1.24 -49.19
C ARG A 122 -13.96 2.37 -50.09
#